data_AF-A0A2S4ZXA7-F1
#
_entry.id   AF-A0A2S4ZXA7-F1
#
_cell.length_a   1.000
_cell.length_b   1.000
_cell.length_c   1.000
_cell.angle_alpha   90.00
_cell.angle_beta   90.00
_cell.angle_gamma   90.00
#
_symmetry.space_group_name_H-M   'P 1'
#
loop_
_entity.id
_entity.type
_entity.pdbx_description
1 polymer ?
#
loop_
_entity_poly.entity_id
_entity_poly.type
_entity_poly.pdbx_seq_one_letter_code
_entity_poly.pdbx_strand_id
1 'polypeptide(L)'
;MGFFGLFGLVSIGSILWVDNLEIYADKLIVKSILGYIKKTIYFEEIKSWTEIDKKNKYLTWTDLTIYTEETRYKITSNAYHNYYLIRSYLINGKQRDLEGEKNWQKRNNLYYSIGSSLIGALLFYGAYNSYLKKDKQLSYNELSKISSVIINQPEITKGSKGSKSIKIKLKDYPNFDFDINGVAFSSTYVDDYINYVNTGDTLNVYILKDEYLKKITKEKKLNFFDKTVNYQFISVYGLTDAQKIYLSLSSYNETNQKDNEEGIWLFLGLGIFFVSMAIYLAFVKV
;
A
#
# COMPACT_ATOMS: atom_id res chain seq x y z
N MET A 1 15.33 -6.63 -0.87
CA MET A 1 16.16 -6.13 0.26
C MET A 1 16.00 -4.63 0.57
N GLY A 2 15.55 -3.75 -0.34
CA GLY A 2 15.47 -2.30 -0.06
C GLY A 2 14.43 -1.85 0.99
N PHE A 3 13.33 -2.59 1.16
CA PHE A 3 12.21 -2.20 2.05
C PHE A 3 12.59 -2.21 3.54
N PHE A 4 13.38 -3.19 3.98
CA PHE A 4 13.83 -3.30 5.38
C PHE A 4 14.88 -2.25 5.77
N GLY A 5 15.72 -1.81 4.82
CA GLY A 5 16.70 -0.74 5.07
C GLY A 5 16.04 0.61 5.33
N LEU A 6 14.99 0.94 4.57
CA LEU A 6 14.19 2.16 4.76
C LEU A 6 13.43 2.12 6.10
N PHE A 7 12.86 0.97 6.46
CA PHE A 7 12.18 0.81 7.75
C PHE A 7 13.13 0.94 8.94
N GLY A 8 14.35 0.40 8.82
CA GLY A 8 15.42 0.57 9.82
C GLY A 8 15.82 2.04 10.00
N LEU A 9 16.00 2.79 8.91
CA LEU A 9 16.32 4.22 8.98
C LEU A 9 15.19 5.05 9.59
N VAL A 10 13.93 4.74 9.26
CA VAL A 10 12.76 5.41 9.88
C VAL A 10 12.69 5.12 11.38
N SER A 11 13.00 3.89 11.79
CA SER A 11 12.98 3.48 13.20
C SER A 11 14.13 4.12 14.01
N ILE A 12 15.32 4.26 13.42
CA ILE A 12 16.43 4.99 14.07
C ILE A 12 16.12 6.49 14.13
N GLY A 13 15.57 7.06 13.05
CA GLY A 13 15.15 8.46 13.00
C GLY A 13 14.09 8.80 14.04
N SER A 14 13.15 7.90 14.31
CA SER A 14 12.10 8.13 15.32
C SER A 14 12.65 8.12 16.75
N ILE A 15 13.67 7.32 17.05
CA ILE A 15 14.35 7.32 18.36
C ILE A 15 15.08 8.65 18.59
N LEU A 16 15.73 9.19 17.57
CA LEU A 16 16.44 10.48 17.65
C LEU A 16 15.49 11.69 17.82
N TRP A 17 14.19 11.48 17.63
CA TRP A 17 13.15 12.50 17.80
C TRP A 17 12.60 12.60 19.22
N VAL A 18 12.93 11.68 20.13
CA VAL A 18 12.55 11.78 21.53
C VAL A 18 13.45 12.80 22.23
N ASP A 19 12.82 13.75 22.92
CA ASP A 19 13.52 14.77 23.71
C ASP A 19 13.63 14.32 25.18
N ASN A 20 14.71 14.74 25.85
CA ASN A 20 14.84 14.68 27.30
C ASN A 20 14.43 16.02 27.89
N LEU A 21 13.56 16.01 28.89
CA LEU A 21 13.04 17.22 29.54
C LEU A 21 13.64 17.37 30.94
N GLU A 22 14.30 18.51 31.18
CA GLU A 22 14.76 18.91 32.51
C GLU A 22 13.95 20.09 33.00
N ILE A 23 13.28 19.93 34.14
CA ILE A 23 12.42 20.94 34.75
C ILE A 23 13.14 21.52 35.96
N TYR A 24 13.36 22.83 35.92
CA TYR A 24 13.88 23.63 37.02
C TYR A 24 12.74 24.49 37.60
N ALA A 25 13.03 25.28 38.63
CA ALA A 25 12.02 26.11 39.29
C ALA A 25 11.40 27.17 38.36
N ASP A 26 12.18 27.69 37.42
CA ASP A 26 11.86 28.83 36.57
C ASP A 26 11.77 28.48 35.07
N LYS A 27 12.26 27.30 34.66
CA LYS A 27 12.42 26.95 33.24
C LYS A 27 12.36 25.46 32.94
N LEU A 28 12.04 25.17 31.69
CA LEU A 28 12.16 23.87 31.04
C LEU A 28 13.34 23.89 30.07
N ILE A 29 14.26 22.94 30.20
CA ILE A 29 15.33 22.70 29.22
C ILE A 29 14.99 21.43 28.44
N VAL A 30 14.91 21.57 27.12
CA VAL A 30 14.68 20.49 26.16
C VAL A 30 16.01 20.07 25.58
N LYS A 31 16.42 18.83 25.82
CA LYS A 31 17.64 18.23 25.29
C LYS A 31 17.31 17.15 24.26
N SER A 32 18.18 16.99 23.26
CA SER A 32 18.19 15.78 22.44
C SER A 32 18.54 14.55 23.27
N ILE A 33 18.30 13.35 22.72
CA ILE A 33 18.77 12.09 23.32
C ILE A 33 20.30 12.05 23.53
N LEU A 34 21.05 12.82 22.73
CA LEU A 34 22.51 12.98 22.84
C LEU A 34 22.94 14.07 23.83
N GLY A 35 21.98 14.70 24.54
CA GLY A 35 22.25 15.71 25.56
C GLY A 35 22.39 17.15 25.04
N TYR A 36 22.41 17.38 23.72
CA TYR A 36 22.43 18.74 23.17
C TYR A 36 21.17 19.53 23.52
N ILE A 37 21.34 20.75 24.03
CA ILE A 37 20.22 21.66 24.32
C ILE A 37 19.59 22.11 23.00
N LYS A 38 18.33 21.73 22.80
CA LYS A 38 17.53 22.15 21.64
C LYS A 38 16.77 23.45 21.92
N LYS A 39 16.26 23.60 23.14
CA LYS A 39 15.45 24.76 23.55
C LYS A 39 15.48 24.96 25.07
N THR A 40 15.43 26.21 25.50
CA THR A 40 15.15 26.61 26.87
C THR A 40 13.88 27.45 26.86
N ILE A 41 12.96 27.20 27.79
CA ILE A 41 11.67 27.88 27.89
C ILE A 41 11.50 28.33 29.33
N TYR A 42 11.46 29.63 29.58
CA TYR A 42 11.16 30.15 30.93
C TYR A 42 9.65 30.10 31.18
N PHE A 43 9.23 29.71 32.37
CA PHE A 43 7.80 29.55 32.69
C PHE A 43 7.04 30.87 32.65
N GLU A 44 7.70 31.99 32.92
CA GLU A 44 7.13 33.32 32.77
C GLU A 44 6.78 33.65 31.32
N GLU A 45 7.55 33.17 30.35
CA GLU A 45 7.34 33.40 28.91
C GLU A 45 6.16 32.60 28.34
N ILE A 46 5.69 31.58 29.06
CA ILE A 46 4.52 30.80 28.67
C ILE A 46 3.28 31.68 28.82
N LYS A 47 2.63 31.97 27.70
CA LYS A 47 1.40 32.78 27.64
C LYS A 47 0.15 31.94 27.77
N SER A 48 0.09 30.87 27.00
CA SER A 48 -1.07 30.00 26.90
C SER A 48 -0.68 28.56 26.57
N TRP A 49 -1.66 27.67 26.68
CA TRP A 49 -1.49 26.27 26.36
C TRP A 49 -2.75 25.67 25.76
N THR A 50 -2.57 24.64 24.93
CA THR A 50 -3.64 23.82 24.38
C THR A 50 -3.40 22.37 24.77
N GLU A 51 -4.47 21.61 25.00
CA GLU A 51 -4.40 20.19 25.31
C GLU A 51 -5.36 19.40 24.44
N ILE A 52 -4.82 18.40 23.73
CA ILE A 52 -5.55 17.68 22.69
C ILE A 52 -5.48 16.19 22.95
N ASP A 53 -6.62 15.62 23.32
CA ASP A 53 -6.77 14.19 23.49
C ASP A 53 -6.88 13.48 22.13
N LYS A 54 -6.10 12.41 21.99
CA LYS A 54 -6.00 11.58 20.80
C LYS A 54 -6.20 10.13 21.17
N LYS A 55 -6.81 9.38 20.25
CA LYS A 55 -7.03 7.95 20.43
C LYS A 55 -6.87 7.20 19.12
N ASN A 56 -6.29 6.02 19.19
CA ASN A 56 -6.39 4.99 18.16
C ASN A 56 -6.86 3.67 18.81
N LYS A 57 -6.89 2.57 18.06
CA LYS A 57 -7.33 1.26 18.56
C LYS A 57 -6.51 0.75 19.76
N TYR A 58 -5.25 1.15 19.89
CA TYR A 58 -4.29 0.58 20.83
C TYR A 58 -3.86 1.54 21.95
N LEU A 59 -3.96 2.85 21.72
CA LEU A 59 -3.40 3.88 22.58
C LEU A 59 -4.30 5.11 22.62
N THR A 60 -4.45 5.65 23.81
CA THR A 60 -4.94 7.01 24.07
C THR A 60 -3.78 7.84 24.57
N TRP A 61 -3.66 9.08 24.11
CA TRP A 61 -2.62 9.99 24.56
C TRP A 61 -3.07 11.44 24.42
N THR A 62 -2.39 12.31 25.14
CA THR A 62 -2.70 13.72 25.18
C THR A 62 -1.48 14.52 24.72
N ASP A 63 -1.69 15.43 23.76
CA ASP A 63 -0.67 16.38 23.32
C ASP A 63 -0.91 17.72 24.04
N LEU A 64 -0.03 18.07 24.97
CA LEU A 64 0.07 19.42 25.55
C LEU A 64 0.96 20.27 24.63
N THR A 65 0.47 21.41 24.18
CA THR A 65 1.30 22.41 23.49
C THR A 65 1.32 23.70 24.29
N ILE A 66 2.50 24.18 24.64
CA ILE A 66 2.72 25.48 25.27
C ILE A 66 3.14 26.51 24.23
N TYR A 67 2.68 27.74 24.39
CA TYR A 67 2.94 28.86 23.48
C TYR A 67 3.63 30.00 24.23
N THR A 68 4.76 30.45 23.70
CA THR A 68 5.46 31.67 24.08
C THR A 68 5.30 32.72 22.97
N GLU A 69 5.86 33.92 23.13
CA GLU A 69 5.89 34.92 22.04
C GLU A 69 6.55 34.39 20.77
N GLU A 70 7.69 33.71 20.94
CA GLU A 70 8.57 33.38 19.83
C GLU A 70 8.36 31.94 19.36
N THR A 71 7.83 31.06 20.23
CA THR A 71 7.82 29.63 19.93
C THR A 71 6.64 28.88 20.50
N ARG A 72 6.45 27.65 20.01
CA ARG A 72 5.63 26.64 20.68
C ARG A 72 6.46 25.39 20.98
N TYR A 73 6.05 24.66 21.99
CA TYR A 73 6.64 23.35 22.31
C TYR A 73 5.54 22.34 22.66
N LYS A 74 5.67 21.11 22.14
CA LYS A 74 4.66 20.07 22.28
C LYS A 74 5.21 18.90 23.07
N ILE A 75 4.45 18.47 24.07
CA ILE A 75 4.74 17.35 24.97
C ILE A 75 3.60 16.34 24.83
N THR A 76 3.95 15.09 24.55
CA THR A 76 2.98 14.00 24.38
C THR A 76 3.01 13.08 25.60
N SER A 77 1.86 12.74 26.16
CA SER A 77 1.74 11.93 27.39
C SER A 77 2.42 10.57 27.31
N ASN A 78 2.44 9.94 26.13
CA ASN A 78 3.06 8.62 25.94
C ASN A 78 4.59 8.66 25.86
N ALA A 79 5.20 9.84 25.76
CA ALA A 79 6.66 9.97 25.75
C ALA A 79 7.24 10.05 27.16
N TYR A 80 6.44 10.41 28.18
CA TYR A 80 6.93 10.71 29.53
C TYR A 80 6.03 10.09 30.61
N HIS A 81 6.56 9.15 31.38
CA HIS A 81 5.85 8.48 32.48
C HIS A 81 5.31 9.46 33.55
N ASN A 82 6.00 10.58 33.76
CA ASN A 82 5.67 11.64 34.70
C ASN A 82 4.94 12.83 34.02
N TYR A 83 4.28 12.61 32.88
CA TYR A 83 3.58 13.65 32.11
C TYR A 83 2.69 14.57 32.95
N TYR A 84 1.87 14.03 33.85
CA TYR A 84 0.95 14.85 34.65
C TYR A 84 1.67 15.81 35.60
N LEU A 85 2.84 15.40 36.13
CA LEU A 85 3.68 16.27 36.95
C LEU A 85 4.25 17.40 36.08
N ILE A 86 4.83 17.05 34.92
CA ILE A 86 5.36 18.02 33.94
C ILE A 86 4.29 19.04 33.55
N ARG A 87 3.10 18.55 33.19
CA ARG A 87 1.93 19.35 32.84
C ARG A 87 1.61 20.36 33.95
N SER A 88 1.53 19.91 35.20
CA SER A 88 1.14 20.76 36.33
C SER A 88 2.08 21.96 36.52
N TYR A 89 3.39 21.79 36.34
CA TYR A 89 4.36 22.87 36.42
C TYR A 89 4.21 23.87 35.26
N LEU A 90 3.99 23.37 34.04
CA LEU A 90 3.96 24.20 32.83
C LEU A 90 2.70 25.05 32.67
N ILE A 91 1.56 24.58 33.17
CA ILE A 91 0.27 25.26 32.97
C ILE A 91 -0.17 26.12 34.16
N ASN A 92 0.56 26.07 35.28
CA ASN A 92 0.12 26.72 36.52
C ASN A 92 -0.05 28.25 36.33
N GLY A 93 -1.26 28.75 36.59
CA GLY A 93 -1.61 30.15 36.41
C GLY A 93 -1.65 30.63 34.95
N LYS A 94 -1.61 29.72 33.96
CA LYS A 94 -1.61 30.06 32.53
C LYS A 94 -2.97 29.79 31.88
N GLN A 95 -3.36 30.64 30.94
CA GLN A 95 -4.65 30.54 30.27
C GLN A 95 -4.67 29.39 29.25
N ARG A 96 -5.72 28.56 29.30
CA ARG A 96 -5.97 27.54 28.28
C ARG A 96 -6.57 28.18 27.03
N ASP A 97 -6.01 27.88 25.87
CA ASP A 97 -6.46 28.38 24.57
C ASP A 97 -7.47 27.42 23.91
N LEU A 98 -8.74 27.54 24.31
CA LEU A 98 -9.83 26.73 23.77
C LEU A 98 -10.10 27.02 22.28
N GLU A 99 -9.86 28.25 21.83
CA GLU A 99 -10.02 28.62 20.42
C GLU A 99 -8.93 27.97 19.56
N GLY A 100 -7.69 27.95 20.05
CA GLY A 100 -6.58 27.21 19.45
C GLY A 100 -6.85 25.71 19.33
N GLU A 101 -7.46 25.09 20.35
CA GLU A 101 -7.89 23.69 20.30
C GLU A 101 -8.94 23.45 19.21
N LYS A 102 -9.97 24.29 19.16
CA LYS A 102 -11.02 24.23 18.12
C LYS A 102 -10.45 24.43 16.72
N ASN A 103 -9.55 25.40 16.56
CA ASN A 103 -8.89 25.68 15.29
C ASN A 103 -7.94 24.54 14.89
N TRP A 104 -7.28 23.88 15.85
CA TRP A 104 -6.50 22.67 15.59
C TRP A 104 -7.39 21.56 15.05
N GLN A 105 -8.55 21.32 15.67
CA GLN A 105 -9.48 20.26 15.24
C GLN A 105 -10.01 20.54 13.83
N LYS A 106 -10.42 21.79 13.52
CA LYS A 106 -10.82 22.19 12.17
C LYS A 106 -9.72 21.97 11.14
N ARG A 107 -8.48 22.39 11.44
CA ARG A 107 -7.33 22.21 10.54
C ARG A 107 -7.00 20.72 10.34
N ASN A 108 -7.09 19.92 11.39
CA ASN A 108 -6.87 18.49 11.33
C ASN A 108 -7.93 17.78 10.49
N ASN A 109 -9.21 18.15 10.64
CA ASN A 109 -10.29 17.67 9.78
C ASN A 109 -10.09 18.08 8.32
N LEU A 110 -9.61 19.31 8.08
CA LEU A 110 -9.26 19.77 6.73
C LEU A 110 -8.15 18.90 6.10
N TYR A 111 -7.10 18.56 6.85
CA TYR A 111 -6.06 17.66 6.35
C TYR A 111 -6.60 16.27 6.00
N TYR A 112 -7.46 15.69 6.84
CA TYR A 112 -8.11 14.42 6.52
C TYR A 112 -9.08 14.53 5.33
N SER A 113 -9.76 15.66 5.19
CA SER A 113 -10.60 15.96 4.02
C SER A 113 -9.77 15.97 2.75
N ILE A 114 -8.67 16.74 2.72
CA ILE A 114 -7.77 16.81 1.57
C ILE A 114 -7.21 15.42 1.23
N GLY A 115 -6.73 14.69 2.24
CA GLY A 115 -6.23 13.32 2.05
C GLY A 115 -7.28 12.39 1.45
N SER A 116 -8.52 12.45 1.95
CA SER A 116 -9.64 11.66 1.43
C SER A 116 -10.00 12.05 -0.01
N SER A 117 -10.01 13.36 -0.34
CA SER A 117 -10.23 13.84 -1.71
C SER A 117 -9.17 13.33 -2.69
N LEU A 118 -7.90 13.32 -2.29
CA LEU A 118 -6.81 12.81 -3.14
C LEU A 118 -6.96 11.30 -3.40
N ILE A 119 -7.32 10.52 -2.38
CA ILE A 119 -7.59 9.08 -2.54
C ILE A 119 -8.80 8.89 -3.47
N GLY A 120 -9.88 9.64 -3.29
CA GLY A 120 -11.06 9.61 -4.16
C GLY A 120 -10.71 9.90 -5.62
N ALA A 121 -9.90 10.93 -5.88
CA ALA A 121 -9.44 11.27 -7.23
C ALA A 121 -8.59 10.15 -7.86
N LEU A 122 -7.70 9.52 -7.09
CA LEU A 122 -6.92 8.37 -7.57
C LEU A 122 -7.80 7.17 -7.92
N LEU A 123 -8.85 6.92 -7.14
CA LEU A 123 -9.80 5.84 -7.41
C LEU A 123 -10.63 6.13 -8.66
N PHE A 124 -11.10 7.37 -8.86
CA PHE A 124 -11.77 7.76 -10.10
C PHE A 124 -10.85 7.64 -11.32
N TYR A 125 -9.58 8.00 -11.18
CA TYR A 125 -8.59 7.78 -12.23
C TYR A 125 -8.39 6.29 -12.53
N GLY A 126 -8.36 5.43 -11.50
CA GLY A 126 -8.36 3.97 -11.65
C GLY A 126 -9.59 3.44 -12.39
N ALA A 127 -10.79 3.91 -12.04
CA ALA A 127 -12.03 3.57 -12.73
C ALA A 127 -11.99 4.01 -14.21
N TYR A 128 -11.55 5.25 -14.47
CA TYR A 128 -11.41 5.77 -15.83
C TYR A 128 -10.43 4.95 -16.67
N ASN A 129 -9.26 4.63 -16.13
CA ASN A 129 -8.28 3.79 -16.82
C ASN A 129 -8.80 2.37 -17.09
N SER A 130 -9.57 1.81 -16.17
CA SER A 130 -10.19 0.49 -16.34
C SER A 130 -11.28 0.55 -17.42
N TYR A 131 -12.08 1.62 -17.43
CA TYR A 131 -13.08 1.90 -18.46
C TYR A 131 -12.47 1.99 -19.86
N LEU A 132 -11.34 2.70 -20.02
CA LEU A 132 -10.63 2.79 -21.30
C LEU A 132 -10.11 1.44 -21.80
N LYS A 133 -9.89 0.48 -20.91
CA LYS A 133 -9.34 -0.84 -21.24
C LYS A 133 -10.39 -1.94 -21.30
N LYS A 134 -11.65 -1.66 -20.94
CA LYS A 134 -12.70 -2.68 -20.76
C LYS A 134 -12.92 -3.52 -22.02
N ASP A 135 -12.89 -2.88 -23.19
CA ASP A 135 -13.13 -3.53 -24.49
C ASP A 135 -11.82 -3.97 -25.16
N LYS A 136 -10.66 -3.75 -24.52
CA LYS A 136 -9.37 -4.15 -25.08
C LYS A 136 -9.18 -5.65 -24.91
N GLN A 137 -9.25 -6.36 -26.03
CA GLN A 137 -8.99 -7.80 -26.09
C GLN A 137 -7.56 -8.07 -26.56
N LEU A 138 -6.94 -9.11 -26.00
CA LEU A 138 -5.68 -9.63 -26.51
C LEU A 138 -5.93 -10.42 -27.78
N SER A 139 -5.01 -10.27 -28.73
CA SER A 139 -5.04 -11.05 -29.98
C SER A 139 -3.81 -11.95 -30.09
N TYR A 140 -3.91 -13.01 -30.90
CA TYR A 140 -2.79 -13.96 -31.07
C TYR A 140 -1.51 -13.31 -31.63
N ASN A 141 -1.60 -12.16 -32.31
CA ASN A 141 -0.41 -11.47 -32.84
C ASN A 141 0.45 -10.82 -31.72
N GLU A 142 -0.15 -10.58 -30.55
CA GLU A 142 0.48 -10.07 -29.32
C GLU A 142 1.07 -11.20 -28.46
N LEU A 143 0.82 -12.45 -28.83
CA LEU A 143 1.26 -13.62 -28.10
C LEU A 143 2.40 -14.35 -28.82
N SER A 144 3.23 -15.03 -28.03
CA SER A 144 4.23 -15.99 -28.48
C SER A 144 3.86 -17.36 -27.94
N LYS A 145 3.91 -18.38 -28.81
CA LYS A 145 3.70 -19.78 -28.45
C LYS A 145 5.03 -20.43 -28.07
N ILE A 146 5.05 -21.08 -26.91
CA ILE A 146 6.13 -21.96 -26.46
C ILE A 146 5.60 -23.39 -26.46
N SER A 147 6.28 -24.28 -27.16
CA SER A 147 5.99 -25.72 -27.14
C SER A 147 7.11 -26.43 -26.38
N SER A 148 6.80 -27.00 -25.22
CA SER A 148 7.80 -27.66 -24.37
C SER A 148 7.18 -28.72 -23.47
N VAL A 149 8.03 -29.57 -22.92
CA VAL A 149 7.62 -30.66 -22.02
C VAL A 149 7.41 -30.13 -20.60
N ILE A 150 6.27 -30.46 -19.99
CA ILE A 150 6.01 -30.15 -18.58
C ILE A 150 6.83 -31.06 -17.66
N ILE A 151 7.50 -30.47 -16.66
CA ILE A 151 8.41 -31.19 -15.75
C ILE A 151 7.92 -31.26 -14.29
N ASN A 152 6.84 -30.57 -13.96
CA ASN A 152 6.19 -30.68 -12.65
C ASN A 152 4.84 -31.39 -12.77
N GLN A 153 4.30 -31.83 -11.63
CA GLN A 153 2.93 -32.35 -11.60
C GLN A 153 1.93 -31.19 -11.69
N PRO A 154 0.85 -31.35 -12.48
CA PRO A 154 -0.28 -30.42 -12.47
C PRO A 154 -0.93 -30.35 -11.08
N GLU A 155 -0.90 -29.18 -10.46
CA GLU A 155 -1.52 -28.97 -9.16
C GLU A 155 -2.07 -27.54 -9.02
N ILE A 156 -3.10 -27.42 -8.18
CA ILE A 156 -3.65 -26.12 -7.78
C ILE A 156 -2.94 -25.68 -6.50
N THR A 157 -2.22 -24.58 -6.58
CA THR A 157 -1.67 -23.91 -5.40
C THR A 157 -2.70 -22.95 -4.81
N LYS A 158 -2.84 -22.95 -3.48
CA LYS A 158 -3.68 -21.98 -2.77
C LYS A 158 -2.81 -20.90 -2.13
N GLY A 159 -3.04 -19.65 -2.52
CA GLY A 159 -2.39 -18.49 -1.94
C GLY A 159 -3.07 -17.97 -0.68
N SER A 160 -2.45 -16.94 -0.08
CA SER A 160 -3.03 -16.22 1.05
C SER A 160 -4.40 -15.64 0.68
N LYS A 161 -5.36 -15.68 1.61
CA LYS A 161 -6.76 -15.27 1.39
C LYS A 161 -7.55 -16.11 0.38
N GLY A 162 -7.05 -17.31 0.04
CA GLY A 162 -7.80 -18.28 -0.75
C GLY A 162 -7.73 -18.09 -2.26
N SER A 163 -6.82 -17.24 -2.75
CA SER A 163 -6.49 -17.20 -4.17
C SER A 163 -5.99 -18.56 -4.64
N LYS A 164 -6.27 -18.91 -5.91
CA LYS A 164 -5.83 -20.16 -6.52
C LYS A 164 -4.97 -19.84 -7.74
N SER A 165 -3.96 -20.66 -7.97
CA SER A 165 -3.13 -20.60 -9.17
C SER A 165 -2.63 -21.98 -9.58
N ILE A 166 -2.17 -22.09 -10.82
CA ILE A 166 -1.48 -23.27 -11.35
C ILE A 166 -0.11 -22.79 -11.82
N LYS A 167 0.94 -23.49 -11.42
CA LYS A 167 2.31 -23.26 -11.89
C LYS A 167 2.71 -24.34 -12.86
N ILE A 168 3.22 -23.92 -14.02
CA ILE A 168 3.75 -24.82 -15.05
C ILE A 168 5.25 -24.60 -15.15
N LYS A 169 6.01 -25.68 -15.01
CA LYS A 169 7.45 -25.73 -15.26
C LYS A 169 7.69 -26.43 -16.58
N LEU A 170 8.41 -25.77 -17.48
CA LEU A 170 8.76 -26.30 -18.80
C LEU A 170 10.23 -26.72 -18.84
N LYS A 171 10.52 -27.83 -19.52
CA LYS A 171 11.86 -28.42 -19.64
C LYS A 171 12.87 -27.46 -20.27
N ASP A 172 12.46 -26.71 -21.29
CA ASP A 172 13.35 -25.80 -22.00
C ASP A 172 13.61 -24.49 -21.21
N TYR A 173 12.74 -24.20 -20.23
CA TYR A 173 12.78 -22.97 -19.43
C TYR A 173 12.52 -23.24 -17.93
N PRO A 174 13.34 -24.09 -17.27
CA PRO A 174 13.05 -24.58 -15.92
C PRO A 174 13.13 -23.49 -14.83
N ASN A 175 13.85 -22.41 -15.12
CA ASN A 175 14.05 -21.27 -14.22
C ASN A 175 12.84 -20.32 -14.14
N PHE A 176 11.84 -20.52 -15.00
CA PHE A 176 10.62 -19.70 -15.02
C PHE A 176 9.43 -20.50 -14.47
N ASP A 177 8.53 -19.78 -13.78
CA ASP A 177 7.21 -20.24 -13.39
C ASP A 177 6.21 -19.67 -14.40
N PHE A 178 5.65 -20.53 -15.25
CA PHE A 178 4.54 -20.14 -16.12
C PHE A 178 3.26 -20.21 -15.30
N ASP A 179 2.72 -19.05 -14.94
CA ASP A 179 1.71 -18.91 -13.89
C ASP A 179 0.33 -18.65 -14.50
N ILE A 180 -0.64 -19.46 -14.09
CA ILE A 180 -2.07 -19.30 -14.39
C ILE A 180 -2.73 -18.87 -13.08
N ASN A 181 -3.00 -17.58 -12.95
CA ASN A 181 -3.61 -16.97 -11.76
C ASN A 181 -4.72 -15.98 -12.16
N GLY A 182 -5.51 -15.51 -11.18
CA GLY A 182 -6.51 -14.47 -11.39
C GLY A 182 -7.47 -14.79 -12.55
N VAL A 183 -7.58 -13.86 -13.51
CA VAL A 183 -8.38 -14.02 -14.74
C VAL A 183 -8.04 -15.32 -15.46
N ALA A 184 -6.75 -15.61 -15.68
CA ALA A 184 -6.34 -16.82 -16.39
C ALA A 184 -6.80 -18.10 -15.68
N PHE A 185 -6.72 -18.13 -14.34
CA PHE A 185 -7.22 -19.27 -13.55
C PHE A 185 -8.74 -19.42 -13.68
N SER A 186 -9.49 -18.33 -13.54
CA SER A 186 -10.96 -18.32 -13.68
C SER A 186 -11.42 -18.73 -15.09
N SER A 187 -10.59 -18.53 -16.11
CA SER A 187 -10.87 -18.92 -17.50
C SER A 187 -10.35 -20.30 -17.89
N THR A 188 -9.62 -20.99 -17.00
CA THR A 188 -9.02 -22.29 -17.29
C THR A 188 -10.01 -23.41 -16.97
N TYR A 189 -10.08 -24.42 -17.84
CA TYR A 189 -10.70 -25.71 -17.55
C TYR A 189 -9.79 -26.50 -16.60
N VAL A 190 -9.78 -26.09 -15.33
CA VAL A 190 -8.80 -26.56 -14.33
C VAL A 190 -8.93 -28.06 -14.10
N ASP A 191 -10.15 -28.58 -13.94
CA ASP A 191 -10.35 -30.02 -13.70
C ASP A 191 -9.83 -30.84 -14.89
N ASP A 192 -10.02 -30.36 -16.11
CA ASP A 192 -9.47 -31.01 -17.29
C ASP A 192 -7.94 -30.99 -17.29
N TYR A 193 -7.34 -29.85 -16.98
CA TYR A 193 -5.88 -29.74 -16.92
C TYR A 193 -5.29 -30.71 -15.89
N ILE A 194 -5.86 -30.76 -14.69
CA ILE A 194 -5.37 -31.62 -13.59
C ILE A 194 -5.55 -33.11 -13.91
N ASN A 195 -6.65 -33.49 -14.56
CA ASN A 195 -6.97 -34.90 -14.81
C ASN A 195 -6.28 -35.50 -16.05
N TYR A 196 -5.96 -34.68 -17.05
CA TYR A 196 -5.48 -35.17 -18.34
C TYR A 196 -4.02 -34.86 -18.64
N VAL A 197 -3.45 -33.80 -18.03
CA VAL A 197 -2.03 -33.49 -18.20
C VAL A 197 -1.19 -34.30 -17.21
N ASN A 198 -0.08 -34.85 -17.70
CA ASN A 198 0.89 -35.58 -16.91
C ASN A 198 2.29 -34.99 -17.09
N THR A 199 3.14 -35.18 -16.09
CA THR A 199 4.57 -34.86 -16.23
C THR A 199 5.16 -35.64 -17.41
N GLY A 200 5.86 -34.95 -18.31
CA GLY A 200 6.38 -35.52 -19.55
C GLY A 200 5.56 -35.16 -20.79
N ASP A 201 4.34 -34.66 -20.64
CA ASP A 201 3.51 -34.23 -21.77
C ASP A 201 4.05 -32.96 -22.42
N THR A 202 3.81 -32.81 -23.72
CA THR A 202 4.14 -31.58 -24.45
C THR A 202 2.97 -30.61 -24.41
N LEU A 203 3.21 -29.42 -23.85
CA LEU A 203 2.23 -28.35 -23.77
C LEU A 203 2.59 -27.21 -24.71
N ASN A 204 1.56 -26.56 -25.22
CA ASN A 204 1.61 -25.31 -25.95
C ASN A 204 1.14 -24.19 -25.02
N VAL A 205 2.08 -23.36 -24.58
CA VAL A 205 1.85 -22.24 -23.66
C VAL A 205 1.92 -20.94 -24.45
N TYR A 206 0.89 -20.11 -24.34
CA TYR A 206 0.84 -18.80 -24.97
C TYR A 206 1.12 -17.71 -23.93
N ILE A 207 2.15 -16.91 -24.18
CA ILE A 207 2.59 -15.81 -23.31
C ILE A 207 2.66 -14.50 -24.10
N LEU A 208 2.73 -13.35 -23.43
CA LEU A 208 2.92 -12.08 -24.14
C LEU A 208 4.23 -12.06 -24.92
N LYS A 209 4.18 -11.59 -26.17
CA LYS A 209 5.37 -11.41 -27.01
C LYS A 209 6.40 -10.50 -26.36
N ASP A 210 5.97 -9.46 -25.63
CA ASP A 210 6.88 -8.60 -24.89
C ASP A 210 7.63 -9.35 -23.78
N GLU A 211 6.95 -10.25 -23.04
CA GLU A 211 7.60 -11.10 -22.03
C GLU A 211 8.54 -12.12 -22.67
N TYR A 212 8.14 -12.72 -23.80
CA TYR A 212 9.01 -13.62 -24.56
C TYR A 212 10.33 -12.92 -24.97
N LEU A 213 10.23 -11.74 -25.58
CA LEU A 213 11.40 -10.97 -26.04
C LEU A 213 12.29 -10.49 -24.88
N LYS A 214 11.71 -10.21 -23.71
CA LYS A 214 12.46 -9.72 -22.53
C LYS A 214 13.07 -10.84 -21.70
N LYS A 215 12.31 -11.89 -21.42
CA LYS A 215 12.64 -12.92 -20.43
C LYS A 215 13.21 -14.19 -21.08
N ILE A 216 12.68 -14.58 -22.23
CA ILE A 216 13.06 -15.82 -22.91
C ILE A 216 14.24 -15.58 -23.87
N THR A 217 14.05 -14.78 -24.92
CA THR A 217 15.12 -14.54 -25.92
C THR A 217 16.11 -13.46 -25.52
N LYS A 218 15.72 -12.58 -24.58
CA LYS A 218 16.52 -11.46 -24.07
C LYS A 218 16.91 -10.44 -25.16
N GLU A 219 16.16 -10.40 -26.26
CA GLU A 219 16.32 -9.41 -27.33
C GLU A 219 15.95 -7.99 -26.86
N LYS A 220 15.02 -7.88 -25.91
CA LYS A 220 14.58 -6.59 -25.35
C LYS A 220 15.11 -6.40 -23.92
N LYS A 221 15.63 -5.20 -23.63
CA LYS A 221 16.12 -4.85 -22.29
C LYS A 221 14.99 -4.83 -21.26
N LEU A 222 15.29 -5.39 -20.08
CA LEU A 222 14.43 -5.33 -18.91
C LEU A 222 14.33 -3.91 -18.36
N ASN A 223 13.10 -3.48 -18.06
CA ASN A 223 12.87 -2.23 -17.32
C ASN A 223 13.09 -2.44 -15.80
N PHE A 224 12.95 -1.37 -15.02
CA PHE A 224 13.14 -1.42 -13.57
C PHE A 224 12.18 -2.39 -12.87
N PHE A 225 10.89 -2.41 -13.25
CA PHE A 225 9.90 -3.30 -12.67
C PHE A 225 10.16 -4.77 -13.02
N ASP A 226 10.55 -5.05 -14.28
CA ASP A 226 10.91 -6.38 -14.75
C ASP A 226 12.04 -7.00 -13.90
N LYS A 227 12.98 -6.18 -13.42
CA LYS A 227 14.12 -6.63 -12.59
C LYS A 227 13.78 -6.78 -11.11
N THR A 228 12.81 -6.01 -10.61
CA THR A 228 12.56 -5.85 -9.17
C THR A 228 11.36 -6.67 -8.68
N VAL A 229 10.44 -7.02 -9.56
CA VAL A 229 9.20 -7.72 -9.21
C VAL A 229 9.04 -8.95 -10.09
N ASN A 230 8.97 -10.12 -9.48
CA ASN A 230 8.48 -11.35 -10.11
C ASN A 230 9.13 -11.71 -11.46
N TYR A 231 10.44 -11.46 -11.63
CA TYR A 231 11.15 -11.73 -12.88
C TYR A 231 10.98 -13.18 -13.37
N GLN A 232 10.96 -14.13 -12.43
CA GLN A 232 10.81 -15.57 -12.71
C GLN A 232 9.40 -15.97 -13.13
N PHE A 233 8.38 -15.14 -12.92
CA PHE A 233 7.00 -15.46 -13.26
C PHE A 233 6.67 -14.97 -14.67
N ILE A 234 5.98 -15.79 -15.45
CA ILE A 234 5.48 -15.45 -16.79
C ILE A 234 3.99 -15.79 -16.82
N SER A 235 3.15 -14.82 -17.17
CA SER A 235 1.70 -15.04 -17.20
C SER A 235 1.30 -15.85 -18.43
N VAL A 236 0.41 -16.82 -18.23
CA VAL A 236 -0.12 -17.67 -19.30
C VAL A 236 -1.50 -17.16 -19.75
N TYR A 237 -1.65 -16.98 -21.06
CA TYR A 237 -2.87 -16.46 -21.71
C TYR A 237 -3.58 -17.50 -22.58
N GLY A 238 -2.93 -18.64 -22.78
CA GLY A 238 -3.48 -19.78 -23.50
C GLY A 238 -2.69 -21.04 -23.17
N LEU A 239 -3.39 -22.16 -23.08
CA LEU A 239 -2.80 -23.46 -22.74
C LEU A 239 -3.51 -24.57 -23.51
N THR A 240 -2.76 -25.33 -24.31
CA THR A 240 -3.28 -26.49 -25.02
C THR A 240 -2.25 -27.62 -25.01
N ASP A 241 -2.68 -28.84 -25.26
CA ASP A 241 -1.82 -29.91 -25.76
C ASP A 241 -2.20 -30.23 -27.21
N ALA A 242 -1.92 -31.46 -27.68
CA ALA A 242 -2.27 -31.92 -29.02
C ALA A 242 -3.78 -32.23 -29.20
N GLN A 243 -4.51 -32.45 -28.12
CA GLN A 243 -5.85 -33.04 -28.11
C GLN A 243 -6.89 -32.08 -27.51
N LYS A 244 -6.48 -31.20 -26.59
CA LYS A 244 -7.38 -30.41 -25.74
C LYS A 244 -6.86 -28.99 -25.51
N ILE A 245 -7.83 -28.08 -25.33
CA ILE A 245 -7.60 -26.68 -24.95
C ILE A 245 -7.99 -26.56 -23.48
N TYR A 246 -7.05 -26.14 -22.64
CA TYR A 246 -7.26 -25.95 -21.20
C TYR A 246 -7.50 -24.49 -20.85
N LEU A 247 -6.87 -23.56 -21.59
CA LEU A 247 -7.13 -22.13 -21.49
C LEU A 247 -7.17 -21.56 -22.90
N SER A 248 -8.33 -21.05 -23.30
CA SER A 248 -8.50 -20.40 -24.60
C SER A 248 -8.36 -18.88 -24.46
N LEU A 249 -7.81 -18.23 -25.50
CA LEU A 249 -7.68 -16.77 -25.51
C LEU A 249 -9.06 -16.07 -25.47
N SER A 250 -10.09 -16.67 -26.07
CA SER A 250 -11.46 -16.15 -26.02
C SER A 250 -12.02 -16.19 -24.59
N SER A 251 -11.87 -17.31 -23.89
CA SER A 251 -12.33 -17.44 -22.49
C SER A 251 -11.58 -16.47 -21.58
N TYR A 252 -10.27 -16.31 -21.80
CA TYR A 252 -9.46 -15.30 -21.10
C TYR A 252 -10.01 -13.89 -21.34
N ASN A 253 -10.21 -13.50 -22.60
CA ASN A 253 -10.67 -12.15 -22.96
C ASN A 253 -12.07 -11.85 -22.39
N GLU A 254 -13.00 -12.80 -22.46
CA GLU A 254 -14.35 -12.63 -21.90
C GLU A 254 -14.30 -12.44 -20.38
N THR A 255 -13.48 -13.24 -19.69
CA THR A 255 -13.34 -13.13 -18.23
C THR A 255 -12.63 -11.84 -17.84
N ASN A 256 -11.62 -11.43 -18.61
CA ASN A 256 -10.90 -10.17 -18.41
C ASN A 256 -11.81 -8.96 -18.58
N GLN A 257 -12.75 -9.00 -19.54
CA GLN A 257 -13.74 -7.94 -19.73
C GLN A 257 -14.66 -7.82 -18.51
N LYS A 258 -15.21 -8.95 -18.03
CA LYS A 258 -16.04 -8.98 -16.81
C LYS A 258 -15.28 -8.49 -15.57
N ASP A 259 -14.04 -8.94 -15.38
CA ASP A 259 -13.19 -8.51 -14.26
C ASP A 259 -12.91 -6.99 -14.31
N ASN A 260 -12.65 -6.44 -15.50
CA ASN A 260 -12.51 -4.99 -15.67
C ASN A 260 -13.80 -4.24 -15.34
N GLU A 261 -14.98 -4.76 -15.73
CA GLU A 261 -16.27 -4.16 -15.39
C GLU A 261 -16.53 -4.14 -13.88
N GLU A 262 -16.27 -5.25 -13.19
CA GLU A 262 -16.35 -5.32 -11.73
C GLU A 262 -15.38 -4.34 -11.06
N GLY A 263 -14.15 -4.27 -11.57
CA GLY A 263 -13.12 -3.33 -11.13
C GLY A 263 -13.57 -1.86 -11.27
N ILE A 264 -14.21 -1.50 -12.38
CA ILE A 264 -14.75 -0.14 -12.58
C ILE A 264 -15.74 0.22 -11.48
N TRP A 265 -16.72 -0.65 -11.20
CA TRP A 265 -17.72 -0.38 -10.17
C TRP A 265 -17.13 -0.31 -8.78
N LEU A 266 -16.15 -1.18 -8.46
CA LEU A 266 -15.42 -1.13 -7.19
C LEU A 266 -14.69 0.21 -7.02
N PHE A 267 -13.93 0.63 -8.03
CA PHE A 267 -13.18 1.89 -7.98
C PHE A 267 -14.11 3.11 -7.91
N LEU A 268 -15.22 3.11 -8.66
CA LEU A 268 -16.23 4.18 -8.60
C LEU A 268 -16.88 4.25 -7.21
N GLY A 269 -17.33 3.12 -6.66
CA GLY A 269 -17.96 3.07 -5.35
C GLY A 269 -17.04 3.56 -4.23
N LEU A 270 -15.79 3.09 -4.21
CA LEU A 270 -14.78 3.58 -3.27
C LEU A 270 -14.46 5.07 -3.50
N GLY A 271 -14.37 5.51 -4.76
CA GLY A 271 -14.14 6.92 -5.11
C GLY A 271 -15.21 7.84 -4.54
N ILE A 272 -16.49 7.48 -4.71
CA ILE A 272 -17.63 8.20 -4.13
C ILE A 272 -17.53 8.22 -2.60
N PHE A 273 -17.28 7.07 -1.98
CA PHE A 273 -17.13 6.99 -0.52
C PHE A 273 -16.08 7.96 0.02
N PHE A 274 -14.89 8.01 -0.58
CA PHE A 274 -13.82 8.90 -0.13
C PHE A 274 -14.12 10.38 -0.38
N VAL A 275 -14.82 10.72 -1.46
CA VAL A 275 -15.28 12.11 -1.69
C VAL A 275 -16.37 12.49 -0.68
N SER A 276 -17.33 11.62 -0.41
CA SER A 276 -18.35 11.86 0.62
C SER A 276 -17.73 12.04 2.01
N MET A 277 -16.73 11.22 2.34
CA MET A 277 -15.94 11.36 3.57
C MET A 277 -15.19 12.69 3.64
N ALA A 278 -14.60 13.14 2.52
CA ALA A 278 -13.94 14.43 2.45
C ALA A 278 -14.92 15.58 2.73
N ILE A 279 -16.06 15.59 2.05
CA ILE A 279 -17.12 16.59 2.26
C ILE A 279 -17.57 16.59 3.72
N TYR A 280 -17.86 15.41 4.28
CA TYR A 280 -18.24 15.28 5.69
C TYR A 280 -17.19 15.91 6.62
N LEU A 281 -15.91 15.56 6.46
CA LEU A 281 -14.83 16.08 7.30
C LEU A 281 -14.64 17.60 7.15
N ALA A 282 -14.83 18.14 5.95
CA ALA A 282 -14.73 19.58 5.71
C ALA A 282 -15.84 20.39 6.41
N PHE A 283 -17.05 19.82 6.54
CA PHE A 283 -18.23 20.52 7.06
C PHE A 283 -18.67 20.09 8.46
N VAL A 284 -18.09 19.04 9.03
CA VAL A 284 -18.32 18.67 10.43
C VAL A 284 -17.94 19.84 11.33
N LYS A 285 -18.96 20.36 12.03
CA LYS A 285 -18.75 21.36 13.08
C LYS A 285 -18.09 20.67 14.27
N VAL A 286 -16.94 21.20 14.64
CA VAL A 286 -16.25 20.92 15.90
C VAL A 286 -16.54 22.05 16.88
#